data_AF-A0A6I2LX28-F1
#
_entry.id   AF-A0A6I2LX28-F1
#
_cell.length_a   1.000
_cell.length_b   1.000
_cell.length_c   1.000
_cell.angle_alpha   90.00
_cell.angle_beta   90.00
_cell.angle_gamma   90.00
#
_symmetry.space_group_name_H-M   'P 1'
#
loop_
_entity.id
_entity.type
_entity.pdbx_description
1 polymer ?
#
loop_
_entity_poly.entity_id
_entity_poly.type
_entity_poly.pdbx_seq_one_letter_code
_entity_poly.pdbx_strand_id
1 'polypeptide(L)'
;MPFLDPYLSPQAQQAIIAGLFIAAGWWVVNRQNRRRDAALRAERVRDVQRALFAEIRAYVSALRREDLGSYGAEIARRIETEAGYFPTIPTESNDAIFRAIIGEIHVLPRDTIDPLVLYYSQLNAIGAAISDLRALDPDKVRPERAAQMYRDYIAFKRDAMARGEQALLAIATNEDGTKRPRRLSSPDAGASVP
;
A
#
# COMPACT_ATOMS: atom_id res chain seq x y z
N MET A 1 8.82 -36.37 51.42
CA MET A 1 9.28 -37.73 51.07
C MET A 1 9.74 -37.68 49.62
N PRO A 2 11.04 -37.59 49.32
CA PRO A 2 11.53 -37.50 47.95
C PRO A 2 11.45 -38.88 47.30
N PHE A 3 10.75 -39.00 46.19
CA PHE A 3 10.39 -40.29 45.58
C PHE A 3 11.53 -40.93 44.75
N LEU A 4 12.77 -40.40 44.82
CA LEU A 4 13.90 -40.76 43.94
C LEU A 4 15.21 -41.08 44.68
N ASP A 5 15.16 -41.23 46.01
CA ASP A 5 16.32 -41.51 46.85
C ASP A 5 17.09 -42.82 46.58
N PRO A 6 16.49 -43.90 46.01
CA PRO A 6 17.26 -45.14 45.79
C PRO A 6 18.22 -45.11 44.59
N TYR A 7 18.16 -44.11 43.71
CA TYR A 7 18.84 -44.17 42.40
C TYR A 7 19.69 -42.95 42.02
N LEU A 8 19.66 -41.86 42.78
CA LEU A 8 20.37 -40.62 42.46
C LEU A 8 20.94 -39.95 43.71
N SER A 9 22.17 -39.44 43.63
CA SER A 9 22.75 -38.64 44.71
C SER A 9 21.93 -37.35 44.92
N PRO A 10 21.86 -36.80 46.15
CA PRO A 10 21.13 -35.57 46.44
C PRO A 10 21.53 -34.39 45.54
N GLN A 11 22.81 -34.32 45.17
CA GLN A 11 23.35 -33.32 44.26
C GLN A 11 22.84 -33.52 42.82
N ALA A 12 22.65 -34.76 42.38
CA ALA A 12 22.10 -35.07 41.05
C ALA A 12 20.61 -34.70 40.97
N GLN A 13 19.82 -34.94 42.03
CA GLN A 13 18.43 -34.49 42.08
C GLN A 13 18.32 -32.96 42.02
N GLN A 14 19.18 -32.24 42.76
CA GLN A 14 19.23 -30.78 42.73
C GLN A 14 19.63 -30.23 41.36
N ALA A 15 20.62 -30.83 40.70
CA ALA A 15 21.05 -30.44 39.36
C ALA A 15 19.95 -30.65 38.31
N ILE A 16 19.19 -31.75 38.41
CA ILE A 16 18.05 -32.04 37.52
C ILE A 16 16.94 -31.00 37.73
N ILE A 17 16.57 -30.70 38.98
CA ILE A 17 15.55 -29.69 39.29
C ILE A 17 16.00 -28.30 38.79
N ALA A 18 17.25 -27.91 39.07
CA ALA A 18 17.80 -26.64 38.61
C ALA A 18 17.80 -26.55 37.07
N GLY A 19 18.20 -27.61 36.37
CA GLY A 19 18.14 -27.67 34.90
C GLY A 19 16.73 -27.54 34.34
N LEU A 20 15.74 -28.16 35.00
CA LEU A 20 14.32 -28.10 34.61
C LEU A 20 13.73 -26.70 34.77
N PHE A 21 14.07 -26.00 35.85
CA PHE A 21 13.68 -24.61 36.07
C PHE A 21 14.26 -23.66 35.00
N ILE A 22 15.53 -23.84 34.64
CA ILE A 22 16.19 -23.04 33.59
C ILE A 22 15.52 -23.29 32.22
N ALA A 23 15.26 -24.56 31.87
CA ALA A 23 14.60 -24.92 30.61
C ALA A 23 13.17 -24.38 30.51
N ALA A 24 12.39 -24.46 31.60
CA ALA A 24 11.04 -23.91 31.66
C ALA A 24 11.04 -22.37 31.53
N GLY A 25 12.00 -21.70 32.17
CA GLY A 25 12.20 -20.25 32.05
C GLY A 25 12.48 -19.82 30.62
N TRP A 26 13.36 -20.53 29.90
CA TRP A 26 13.66 -20.24 28.50
C TRP A 26 12.46 -20.46 27.57
N TRP A 27 11.64 -21.49 27.81
CA TRP A 27 10.42 -21.72 27.03
C TRP A 27 9.38 -20.61 27.22
N VAL A 28 9.16 -20.16 28.45
CA VAL A 28 8.24 -19.04 28.75
C VAL A 28 8.75 -17.75 28.12
N VAL A 29 10.05 -17.44 28.25
CA VAL A 29 10.68 -16.26 27.63
C VAL A 29 10.57 -16.33 26.10
N ASN A 30 10.86 -17.47 25.48
CA ASN A 30 10.73 -17.63 24.03
C ASN A 30 9.27 -17.48 23.57
N ARG A 31 8.29 -18.00 24.33
CA ARG A 31 6.86 -17.82 24.04
C ARG A 31 6.41 -16.37 24.21
N GLN A 32 6.91 -15.67 25.24
CA GLN A 32 6.65 -14.24 25.44
C GLN A 32 7.27 -13.40 24.34
N ASN A 33 8.51 -13.68 23.94
CA ASN A 33 9.19 -13.00 22.84
C ASN A 33 8.44 -13.19 21.53
N ARG A 34 8.04 -14.42 21.18
CA ARG A 34 7.21 -14.67 19.98
C ARG A 34 5.88 -13.89 19.99
N ARG A 35 5.25 -13.73 21.14
CA ARG A 35 4.01 -12.93 21.28
C ARG A 35 4.29 -11.43 21.12
N ARG A 36 5.36 -10.93 21.73
CA ARG A 36 5.80 -9.53 21.58
C ARG A 36 6.16 -9.23 20.13
N ASP A 37 6.92 -10.10 19.48
CA ASP A 37 7.31 -9.94 18.07
C ASP A 37 6.09 -9.95 17.13
N ALA A 38 5.08 -10.76 17.42
CA ALA A 38 3.82 -10.74 16.68
C ALA A 38 3.02 -9.44 16.92
N ALA A 39 2.98 -8.95 18.17
CA ALA A 39 2.31 -7.70 18.52
C ALA A 39 2.98 -6.48 17.86
N LEU A 40 4.31 -6.40 17.92
CA LEU A 40 5.09 -5.35 17.28
C LEU A 40 4.93 -5.36 15.75
N ARG A 41 4.90 -6.54 15.13
CA ARG A 41 4.61 -6.65 13.69
C ARG A 41 3.21 -6.15 13.36
N ALA A 42 2.21 -6.50 14.17
CA ALA A 42 0.84 -6.03 13.95
C ALA A 42 0.70 -4.51 14.15
N GLU A 43 1.42 -3.93 15.11
CA GLU A 43 1.47 -2.48 15.33
C GLU A 43 2.11 -1.76 14.15
N ARG A 44 3.26 -2.23 13.68
CA ARG A 44 3.92 -1.70 12.47
C ARG A 44 3.00 -1.73 11.25
N VAL A 45 2.28 -2.83 11.02
CA VAL A 45 1.31 -2.93 9.90
C VAL A 45 0.25 -1.83 10.01
N ARG A 46 -0.35 -1.66 11.20
CA ARG A 46 -1.39 -0.65 11.42
C ARG A 46 -0.88 0.77 11.23
N ASP A 47 0.30 1.09 11.74
CA ASP A 47 0.87 2.44 11.61
C ASP A 47 1.17 2.77 10.15
N VAL A 48 1.72 1.80 9.40
CA VAL A 48 1.96 1.93 7.95
C VAL A 48 0.65 2.10 7.19
N GLN A 49 -0.36 1.28 7.47
CA GLN A 49 -1.68 1.37 6.84
C GLN A 49 -2.34 2.72 7.12
N ARG A 50 -2.29 3.20 8.36
CA ARG A 50 -2.85 4.49 8.77
C ARG A 50 -2.15 5.67 8.07
N ALA A 51 -0.82 5.62 7.96
CA ALA A 51 -0.04 6.65 7.29
C ALA A 51 -0.36 6.69 5.78
N LEU A 52 -0.38 5.53 5.12
CA LEU A 52 -0.77 5.41 3.71
C LEU A 52 -2.21 5.88 3.48
N PHE A 53 -3.13 5.48 4.35
CA PHE A 53 -4.53 5.91 4.26
C PHE A 53 -4.64 7.43 4.31
N ALA A 54 -3.92 8.08 5.22
CA ALA A 54 -3.91 9.53 5.34
C ALA A 54 -3.35 10.22 4.07
N GLU A 55 -2.22 9.74 3.53
CA GLU A 55 -1.62 10.26 2.29
C GLU A 55 -2.58 10.15 1.10
N ILE A 56 -3.11 8.96 0.85
CA ILE A 56 -4.03 8.71 -0.27
C ILE A 56 -5.30 9.55 -0.10
N ARG A 57 -5.86 9.58 1.12
CA ARG A 57 -7.09 10.35 1.39
C ARG A 57 -6.88 11.84 1.16
N ALA A 58 -5.72 12.39 1.52
CA ALA A 58 -5.42 13.79 1.30
C ALA A 58 -5.47 14.14 -0.20
N TYR A 59 -4.82 13.34 -1.04
CA TYR A 59 -4.80 13.56 -2.48
C TYR A 59 -6.16 13.32 -3.15
N VAL A 60 -6.83 12.20 -2.85
CA VAL A 60 -8.20 11.93 -3.35
C VAL A 60 -9.17 13.05 -2.96
N SER A 61 -9.07 13.56 -1.74
CA SER A 61 -9.91 14.68 -1.30
C SER A 61 -9.60 15.98 -2.04
N ALA A 62 -8.35 16.21 -2.45
CA ALA A 62 -7.99 17.34 -3.30
C ALA A 62 -8.60 17.19 -4.70
N LEU A 63 -8.43 16.01 -5.32
CA LEU A 63 -8.99 15.71 -6.64
C LEU A 63 -10.52 15.83 -6.67
N ARG A 64 -11.21 15.39 -5.62
CA ARG A 64 -12.69 15.46 -5.54
C ARG A 64 -13.20 16.90 -5.45
N ARG A 65 -12.42 17.81 -4.86
CA ARG A 65 -12.80 19.23 -4.78
C ARG A 65 -12.60 19.95 -6.11
N GLU A 66 -11.72 19.45 -6.97
CA GLU A 66 -11.53 19.95 -8.33
C GLU A 66 -12.65 19.40 -9.23
N ASP A 67 -13.39 20.26 -9.93
CA ASP A 67 -14.22 19.82 -11.06
C ASP A 67 -13.31 19.52 -12.27
N LEU A 68 -12.57 18.41 -12.18
CA LEU A 68 -11.66 17.91 -13.21
C LEU A 68 -12.37 17.74 -14.57
N GLY A 69 -13.70 17.53 -14.54
CA GLY A 69 -14.60 17.52 -15.69
C GLY A 69 -14.51 18.80 -16.49
N SER A 70 -15.14 19.82 -15.91
CA SER A 70 -15.38 21.11 -16.55
C SER A 70 -14.08 21.91 -16.67
N TYR A 71 -13.25 21.93 -15.63
CA TYR A 71 -11.96 22.64 -15.65
C TYR A 71 -11.04 22.10 -16.74
N GLY A 72 -10.97 20.77 -16.88
CA GLY A 72 -10.16 20.12 -17.91
C GLY A 72 -10.59 20.50 -19.33
N ALA A 73 -11.90 20.49 -19.58
CA ALA A 73 -12.49 20.84 -20.87
C ALA A 73 -12.32 22.34 -21.20
N GLU A 74 -12.48 23.22 -20.21
CA GLU A 74 -12.29 24.65 -20.38
C GLU A 74 -10.84 24.97 -20.78
N ILE A 75 -9.86 24.45 -20.04
CA ILE A 75 -8.45 24.71 -20.34
C ILE A 75 -8.04 24.11 -21.69
N ALA A 76 -8.52 22.91 -22.03
CA ALA A 76 -8.27 22.31 -23.34
C ALA A 76 -8.84 23.17 -24.48
N ARG A 77 -10.06 23.71 -24.32
CA ARG A 77 -10.66 24.65 -25.28
C ARG A 77 -9.79 25.91 -25.42
N ARG A 78 -9.32 26.48 -24.31
CA ARG A 78 -8.46 27.67 -24.34
C ARG A 78 -7.13 27.39 -25.06
N ILE A 79 -6.52 26.22 -24.86
CA ILE A 79 -5.31 25.80 -25.60
C ILE A 79 -5.59 25.77 -27.13
N GLU A 80 -6.78 25.32 -27.55
CA GLU A 80 -7.14 25.25 -28.97
C GLU A 80 -7.48 26.63 -29.57
N THR A 81 -8.09 27.53 -28.80
CA THR A 81 -8.64 28.79 -29.33
C THR A 81 -7.78 30.03 -29.08
N GLU A 82 -6.97 30.04 -28.01
CA GLU A 82 -6.14 31.18 -27.62
C GLU A 82 -4.70 30.95 -28.09
N ALA A 83 -4.26 31.71 -29.09
CA ALA A 83 -2.91 31.57 -29.64
C ALA A 83 -1.84 31.81 -28.57
N GLY A 84 -0.91 30.86 -28.42
CA GLY A 84 0.18 30.91 -27.46
C GLY A 84 -0.22 30.63 -26.00
N TYR A 85 -1.49 30.29 -25.74
CA TYR A 85 -1.92 29.95 -24.39
C TYR A 85 -1.54 28.51 -24.03
N PHE A 86 -0.85 28.35 -22.90
CA PHE A 86 -0.65 27.06 -22.26
C PHE A 86 -0.66 27.22 -20.73
N PRO A 87 -1.42 26.41 -19.99
CA PRO A 87 -1.49 26.53 -18.53
C PRO A 87 -0.15 26.15 -17.88
N THR A 88 0.16 26.80 -16.77
CA THR A 88 1.27 26.32 -15.92
C THR A 88 0.85 25.01 -15.24
N ILE A 89 1.58 23.93 -15.53
CA ILE A 89 1.34 22.63 -14.89
C ILE A 89 2.15 22.57 -13.58
N PRO A 90 1.52 22.48 -12.40
CA PRO A 90 2.23 22.38 -11.12
C PRO A 90 2.91 21.01 -10.94
N THR A 91 3.90 20.96 -10.04
CA THR A 91 4.53 19.68 -9.67
C THR A 91 3.64 19.02 -8.64
N GLU A 92 3.39 17.72 -8.80
CA GLU A 92 2.61 16.93 -7.86
C GLU A 92 3.53 15.88 -7.22
N SER A 93 3.61 15.87 -5.89
CA SER A 93 4.29 14.81 -5.12
C SER A 93 3.38 14.44 -3.95
N ASN A 94 2.61 13.37 -4.17
CA ASN A 94 1.59 12.86 -3.24
C ASN A 94 1.90 11.41 -2.85
N ASP A 95 3.19 11.11 -2.70
CA ASP A 95 3.75 9.76 -2.51
C ASP A 95 4.93 9.72 -1.52
N ALA A 96 5.05 10.72 -0.65
CA ALA A 96 6.16 10.86 0.27
C ALA A 96 6.21 9.73 1.31
N ILE A 97 5.06 9.38 1.89
CA ILE A 97 4.93 8.28 2.86
C ILE A 97 5.20 6.96 2.15
N PHE A 98 4.59 6.73 0.98
CA PHE A 98 4.83 5.52 0.20
C PHE A 98 6.31 5.29 -0.14
N ARG A 99 7.02 6.33 -0.61
CA ARG A 99 8.46 6.24 -0.89
C ARG A 99 9.27 5.88 0.33
N ALA A 100 8.91 6.37 1.51
CA ALA A 100 9.61 6.06 2.75
C ALA A 100 9.47 4.59 3.18
N ILE A 101 8.39 3.92 2.78
CA ILE A 101 8.04 2.57 3.28
C ILE A 101 8.03 1.49 2.21
N ILE A 102 8.28 1.81 0.93
CA ILE A 102 8.19 0.86 -0.18
C ILE A 102 9.09 -0.38 0.00
N GLY A 103 10.26 -0.22 0.64
CA GLY A 103 11.14 -1.34 0.98
C GLY A 103 10.54 -2.33 1.99
N GLU A 104 9.51 -1.89 2.72
CA GLU A 104 8.80 -2.64 3.75
C GLU A 104 7.40 -3.08 3.30
N ILE A 105 7.04 -2.87 2.04
CA ILE A 105 5.69 -3.16 1.53
C ILE A 105 5.27 -4.63 1.75
N HIS A 106 6.24 -5.54 1.85
CA HIS A 106 6.04 -6.96 2.14
C HIS A 106 5.41 -7.24 3.52
N VAL A 107 5.40 -6.25 4.41
CA VAL A 107 4.76 -6.30 5.72
C VAL A 107 3.23 -6.18 5.58
N LEU A 108 2.73 -5.57 4.49
CA LEU A 108 1.31 -5.37 4.26
C LEU A 108 0.60 -6.65 3.80
N PRO A 109 -0.72 -6.79 4.08
CA PRO A 109 -1.52 -7.87 3.52
C PRO A 109 -1.55 -7.82 1.99
N ARG A 110 -1.52 -8.99 1.33
CA ARG A 110 -1.56 -9.10 -0.14
C ARG A 110 -2.73 -8.33 -0.76
N ASP A 111 -3.91 -8.44 -0.15
CA ASP A 111 -5.14 -7.76 -0.57
C ASP A 111 -5.06 -6.21 -0.45
N THR A 112 -4.08 -5.68 0.28
CA THR A 112 -3.78 -4.23 0.36
C THR A 112 -2.69 -3.83 -0.64
N ILE A 113 -1.71 -4.69 -0.90
CA ILE A 113 -0.57 -4.38 -1.77
C ILE A 113 -1.04 -4.08 -3.20
N ASP A 114 -1.89 -4.94 -3.79
CA ASP A 114 -2.25 -4.79 -5.21
C ASP A 114 -2.93 -3.44 -5.52
N PRO A 115 -3.95 -2.99 -4.75
CA PRO A 115 -4.57 -1.68 -4.96
C PRO A 115 -3.61 -0.50 -4.73
N LEU A 116 -2.69 -0.61 -3.75
CA LEU A 116 -1.69 0.42 -3.49
C LEU A 116 -0.74 0.58 -4.68
N VAL A 117 -0.20 -0.53 -5.18
CA VAL A 117 0.72 -0.51 -6.33
C VAL A 117 0.04 0.09 -7.56
N LEU A 118 -1.21 -0.28 -7.83
CA LEU A 118 -1.97 0.30 -8.94
C LEU A 118 -2.18 1.81 -8.79
N TYR A 119 -2.48 2.28 -7.58
CA TYR A 119 -2.63 3.71 -7.29
C TYR A 119 -1.30 4.48 -7.47
N TYR A 120 -0.20 4.02 -6.87
CA TYR A 120 1.09 4.71 -6.99
C TYR A 120 1.70 4.61 -8.39
N SER A 121 1.43 3.52 -9.12
CA SER A 121 1.77 3.44 -10.55
C SER A 121 1.04 4.50 -11.37
N GLN A 122 -0.21 4.81 -11.03
CA GLN A 122 -0.97 5.89 -11.68
C GLN A 122 -0.37 7.27 -11.36
N LEU A 123 0.09 7.50 -10.12
CA LEU A 123 0.78 8.75 -9.76
C LEU A 123 2.08 8.93 -10.56
N ASN A 124 2.83 7.85 -10.80
CA ASN A 124 4.02 7.89 -11.66
C ASN A 124 3.66 8.26 -13.11
N ALA A 125 2.55 7.71 -13.64
CA ALA A 125 2.07 8.07 -14.97
C ALA A 125 1.64 9.56 -15.06
N ILE A 126 1.02 10.10 -14.01
CA ILE A 126 0.72 11.54 -13.91
C ILE A 126 2.01 12.36 -13.91
N GLY A 127 3.01 11.96 -13.12
CA GLY A 127 4.31 12.64 -13.07
C GLY A 127 5.01 12.68 -14.44
N ALA A 128 4.97 11.57 -15.18
CA ALA A 128 5.47 11.51 -16.55
C ALA A 128 4.69 12.45 -17.49
N ALA A 129 3.35 12.43 -17.43
CA ALA A 129 2.51 13.34 -18.22
C ALA A 129 2.77 14.82 -17.91
N ILE A 130 2.99 15.18 -16.63
CA ILE A 130 3.38 16.54 -16.22
C ILE A 130 4.74 16.92 -16.84
N SER A 131 5.71 16.01 -16.82
CA SER A 131 7.03 16.24 -17.43
C SER A 131 6.90 16.48 -18.93
N ASP A 132 6.13 15.65 -19.63
CA ASP A 132 5.90 15.79 -21.07
C ASP A 132 5.19 17.09 -21.42
N LEU A 133 4.14 17.47 -20.67
CA LEU A 133 3.41 18.72 -20.86
C LEU A 133 4.28 19.95 -20.62
N ARG A 134 5.20 19.90 -19.65
CA ARG A 134 6.14 21.00 -19.37
C ARG A 134 7.24 21.13 -20.40
N ALA A 135 7.60 20.03 -21.06
CA ALA A 135 8.57 20.02 -22.14
C ALA A 135 7.96 20.44 -23.49
N LEU A 136 6.64 20.67 -23.56
CA LEU A 136 5.99 21.15 -24.77
C LEU A 136 6.47 22.55 -25.12
N ASP A 137 6.81 22.71 -26.39
CA ASP A 137 7.06 24.00 -27.03
C ASP A 137 5.77 24.40 -27.78
N PRO A 138 5.00 25.39 -27.29
CA PRO A 138 3.72 25.78 -27.88
C PRO A 138 3.85 26.25 -29.33
N ASP A 139 5.03 26.72 -29.75
CA ASP A 139 5.28 27.19 -31.11
C ASP A 139 5.52 26.04 -32.10
N LYS A 140 5.91 24.87 -31.59
CA LYS A 140 6.22 23.67 -32.41
C LYS A 140 5.14 22.61 -32.37
N VAL A 141 4.27 22.64 -31.38
CA VAL A 141 3.21 21.65 -31.19
C VAL A 141 1.88 22.25 -31.60
N ARG A 142 1.15 21.52 -32.46
CA ARG A 142 -0.19 21.92 -32.88
C ARG A 142 -1.12 22.09 -31.66
N PRO A 143 -1.93 23.16 -31.59
CA PRO A 143 -2.85 23.40 -30.49
C PRO A 143 -3.74 22.20 -30.16
N GLU A 144 -4.26 21.50 -31.18
CA GLU A 144 -5.10 20.32 -30.98
C GLU A 144 -4.35 19.17 -30.29
N ARG A 145 -3.06 19.01 -30.57
CA ARG A 145 -2.21 17.98 -29.97
C ARG A 145 -1.91 18.32 -28.52
N ALA A 146 -1.56 19.58 -28.22
CA ALA A 146 -1.33 20.05 -26.87
C ALA A 146 -2.61 19.92 -26.01
N ALA A 147 -3.76 20.28 -26.56
CA ALA A 147 -5.05 20.12 -25.89
C ALA A 147 -5.41 18.66 -25.65
N GLN A 148 -5.11 17.76 -26.59
CA GLN A 148 -5.30 16.33 -26.38
C GLN A 148 -4.42 15.79 -25.24
N MET A 149 -3.13 16.15 -25.21
CA MET A 149 -2.24 15.74 -24.12
C MET A 149 -2.73 16.26 -22.76
N TYR A 150 -3.26 17.49 -22.72
CA TYR A 150 -3.86 18.03 -21.50
C TYR A 150 -5.13 17.27 -21.09
N ARG A 151 -6.00 16.89 -22.04
CA ARG A 151 -7.16 16.03 -21.76
C ARG A 151 -6.74 14.66 -21.21
N ASP A 152 -5.69 14.07 -21.75
CA ASP A 152 -5.15 12.78 -21.27
C ASP A 152 -4.61 12.90 -19.83
N TYR A 153 -3.89 14.00 -19.52
CA TYR A 153 -3.47 14.31 -18.15
C TYR A 153 -4.65 14.42 -17.17
N ILE A 154 -5.73 15.12 -17.57
CA ILE A 154 -6.95 15.21 -16.76
C ILE A 154 -7.61 13.83 -16.58
N ALA A 155 -7.63 12.98 -17.61
CA ALA A 155 -8.12 11.62 -17.52
C ALA A 155 -7.30 10.80 -16.50
N PHE A 156 -5.96 10.92 -16.52
CA PHE A 156 -5.10 10.27 -15.53
C PHE A 156 -5.38 10.72 -14.09
N LYS A 157 -5.69 12.00 -13.87
CA LYS A 157 -6.11 12.49 -12.53
C LYS A 157 -7.43 11.84 -12.08
N ARG A 158 -8.40 11.70 -12.98
CA ARG A 158 -9.68 11.01 -12.66
C ARG A 158 -9.46 9.53 -12.33
N ASP A 159 -8.60 8.86 -13.10
CA ASP A 159 -8.24 7.47 -12.83
C ASP A 159 -7.51 7.31 -11.49
N ALA A 160 -6.63 8.25 -11.13
CA ALA A 160 -5.97 8.28 -9.83
C ALA A 160 -6.97 8.43 -8.68
N MET A 161 -8.00 9.26 -8.85
CA MET A 161 -9.08 9.39 -7.86
C MET A 161 -9.78 8.04 -7.65
N ALA A 162 -10.21 7.37 -8.73
CA ALA A 162 -10.89 6.08 -8.65
C ALA A 162 -10.00 4.98 -8.03
N ARG A 163 -8.73 4.90 -8.42
CA ARG A 163 -7.75 3.96 -7.84
C ARG A 163 -7.46 4.27 -6.38
N GLY A 164 -7.39 5.55 -6.02
CA GLY A 164 -7.20 5.99 -4.64
C GLY A 164 -8.37 5.58 -3.76
N GLU A 165 -9.62 5.72 -4.23
CA GLU A 165 -10.80 5.24 -3.52
C GLU A 165 -10.79 3.71 -3.31
N GLN A 166 -10.36 2.95 -4.32
CA GLN A 166 -10.19 1.49 -4.19
C GLN A 166 -9.10 1.13 -3.17
N ALA A 167 -7.97 1.84 -3.17
CA ALA A 167 -6.90 1.64 -2.19
C ALA A 167 -7.36 1.96 -0.76
N LEU A 168 -8.10 3.06 -0.55
CA LEU A 168 -8.67 3.42 0.74
C LEU A 168 -9.63 2.33 1.26
N LEU A 169 -10.49 1.80 0.40
CA LEU A 169 -11.38 0.69 0.74
C LEU A 169 -10.59 -0.57 1.12
N ALA A 170 -9.52 -0.88 0.39
CA ALA A 170 -8.68 -2.03 0.66
C ALA A 170 -7.95 -1.91 2.00
N ILE A 171 -7.48 -0.71 2.37
CA ILE A 171 -6.86 -0.48 3.69
C ILE A 171 -7.91 -0.63 4.79
N ALA A 172 -9.06 0.06 4.68
CA ALA A 172 -10.11 0.04 5.70
C ALA A 172 -10.64 -1.38 5.98
N THR A 173 -10.87 -2.18 4.93
CA THR A 173 -11.34 -3.57 5.09
C THR A 173 -10.32 -4.50 5.76
N ASN A 174 -9.02 -4.20 5.64
CA ASN A 174 -7.95 -4.96 6.31
C ASN A 174 -7.71 -4.50 7.76
N GLU A 175 -7.96 -3.23 8.08
CA GLU A 175 -7.93 -2.72 9.47
C GLU A 175 -9.04 -3.37 10.32
N ASP A 176 -10.23 -3.59 9.74
CA ASP A 176 -11.38 -4.23 10.42
C ASP A 176 -11.30 -5.77 10.49
N GLY A 177 -10.27 -6.39 9.90
CA GLY A 177 -10.02 -7.84 9.99
C GLY A 177 -11.04 -8.73 9.26
N THR A 178 -11.84 -8.20 8.32
CA THR A 178 -13.00 -8.92 7.75
C THR A 178 -12.71 -9.84 6.56
N LYS A 179 -11.49 -9.85 5.99
CA LYS A 179 -11.13 -10.83 4.96
C LYS A 179 -10.33 -12.00 5.51
N ARG A 180 -11.04 -13.09 5.83
CA ARG A 180 -10.46 -14.44 5.75
C ARG A 180 -10.12 -14.72 4.27
N PRO A 181 -8.98 -15.35 3.97
CA PRO A 181 -8.59 -15.65 2.59
C PRO A 181 -9.69 -16.47 1.93
N ARG A 182 -10.29 -15.92 0.86
CA ARG A 182 -11.14 -16.71 -0.04
C ARG A 182 -10.22 -17.77 -0.63
N ARG A 183 -10.33 -19.01 -0.14
CA ARG A 183 -9.71 -20.16 -0.78
C ARG A 183 -10.14 -20.13 -2.23
N LEU A 184 -9.18 -19.93 -3.13
CA LEU A 184 -9.37 -20.21 -4.55
C LEU A 184 -9.59 -21.72 -4.62
N SER A 185 -10.86 -22.13 -4.68
CA SER A 185 -11.20 -23.49 -5.06
C SER A 185 -10.79 -23.62 -6.53
N SER A 186 -9.68 -24.29 -6.81
CA SER A 186 -9.34 -24.71 -8.17
C SER A 186 -10.45 -25.64 -8.66
N PRO A 187 -11.16 -25.31 -9.76
CA PRO A 187 -11.91 -26.30 -10.50
C PRO A 187 -10.91 -26.96 -11.45
N ASP A 188 -10.23 -28.01 -11.00
CA ASP A 188 -9.65 -29.04 -11.87
C ASP A 188 -8.95 -30.09 -11.00
N ALA A 189 -9.74 -31.01 -10.48
CA ALA A 189 -9.25 -32.30 -10.02
C ALA A 189 -10.38 -33.32 -10.16
N GLY A 190 -10.34 -34.07 -11.26
CA GLY A 190 -10.98 -35.38 -11.35
C GLY A 190 -12.20 -35.46 -12.25
N ALA A 191 -11.98 -35.75 -13.54
CA ALA A 191 -12.50 -36.98 -14.12
C ALA A 191 -11.85 -37.22 -15.49
N SER A 192 -10.76 -37.98 -15.49
CA SER A 192 -10.28 -38.70 -16.66
C SER A 192 -10.62 -40.18 -16.47
N VAL A 193 -11.49 -40.71 -17.35
CA VAL A 193 -11.45 -42.08 -17.94
C VAL A 193 -12.00 -43.20 -17.03
N PRO A 194 -12.67 -44.26 -17.57
CA PRO A 194 -12.70 -44.76 -18.95
C PRO A 194 -13.99 -44.59 -19.74
#